data_AF-A0A3B9I630-F1
#
_entry.id   AF-A0A3B9I630-F1
#
_cell.length_a   1.000
_cell.length_b   1.000
_cell.length_c   1.000
_cell.angle_alpha   90.00
_cell.angle_beta   90.00
_cell.angle_gamma   90.00
#
_symmetry.space_group_name_H-M   'P 1'
#
loop_
_entity.id
_entity.type
_entity.pdbx_description
1 polymer ?
#
loop_
_entity_poly.entity_id
_entity_poly.type
_entity_poly.pdbx_seq_one_letter_code
_entity_poly.pdbx_strand_id
1 'polypeptide(L)'
;MFNSNEIEKVIPHRYPFLFIDKIVSLDPGVKAVAIKNVTANEPFFQAHFPGNHVMPGVIIVEAMAQTGAFALLSLEANKGKTAYFGGIKKMRFRKR
;
A
#
# COMPACT_ATOMS: atom_id res chain seq x y z
N MET A 1 13.55 -8.85 -3.24
CA MET A 1 13.04 -8.09 -2.07
C MET A 1 13.30 -6.62 -2.35
N PHE A 2 12.32 -5.75 -2.14
CA PHE A 2 12.46 -4.31 -2.38
C PHE A 2 12.24 -3.52 -1.09
N ASN A 3 13.13 -2.58 -0.80
CA ASN A 3 13.03 -1.63 0.32
C ASN A 3 12.23 -0.37 -0.08
N SER A 4 12.00 0.53 0.87
CA SER A 4 11.24 1.77 0.66
C SER A 4 11.78 2.64 -0.48
N ASN A 5 13.11 2.80 -0.58
CA ASN A 5 13.73 3.60 -1.64
C ASN A 5 13.52 2.99 -3.04
N GLU A 6 13.45 1.66 -3.14
CA GLU A 6 13.16 0.97 -4.39
C GLU A 6 11.68 1.01 -4.74
N ILE A 7 10.80 0.94 -3.74
CA ILE A 7 9.35 1.09 -3.91
C ILE A 7 9.01 2.46 -4.49
N GLU A 8 9.63 3.53 -3.97
CA GLU A 8 9.42 4.90 -4.44
C GLU A 8 9.80 5.13 -5.90
N LYS A 9 10.66 4.28 -6.49
CA LYS A 9 11.02 4.35 -7.91
C LYS A 9 9.95 3.76 -8.82
N VAL A 10 9.06 2.91 -8.29
CA VAL A 10 8.04 2.18 -9.05
C VAL A 10 6.67 2.83 -8.92
N ILE A 11 6.30 3.28 -7.72
CA ILE A 11 5.01 3.93 -7.46
C ILE A 11 5.19 5.40 -7.05
N PRO A 12 4.24 6.29 -7.42
CA PRO A 12 4.39 7.73 -7.21
C PRO A 12 4.06 8.18 -5.77
N HIS A 13 3.48 7.32 -4.94
CA HIS A 13 3.07 7.65 -3.58
C HIS A 13 4.26 8.08 -2.71
N ARG A 14 4.06 9.08 -1.86
CA ARG A 14 5.03 9.63 -0.90
C ARG A 14 4.35 9.90 0.43
N TYR A 15 5.12 10.19 1.48
CA TYR A 15 4.57 10.59 2.77
C TYR A 15 3.57 11.76 2.61
N PRO A 16 2.41 11.73 3.31
CA PRO A 16 1.96 10.74 4.30
C PRO A 16 1.11 9.59 3.74
N PHE A 17 1.20 9.30 2.42
CA PHE A 17 0.30 8.39 1.72
C PHE A 17 0.99 7.21 1.02
N LEU A 18 2.28 6.98 1.27
CA LEU A 18 2.97 5.73 0.92
C LEU A 18 2.86 4.79 2.12
N PHE A 19 2.15 3.66 1.97
CA PHE A 19 1.84 2.76 3.08
C PHE A 19 2.56 1.41 3.02
N ILE A 20 3.29 1.11 1.95
CA ILE A 20 4.06 -0.13 1.84
C ILE A 20 5.54 0.12 2.17
N ASP A 21 6.07 -0.59 3.17
CA ASP A 21 7.45 -0.42 3.65
C ASP A 21 8.43 -1.37 2.96
N LYS A 22 7.95 -2.54 2.53
CA LYS A 22 8.78 -3.58 1.92
C LYS A 22 7.96 -4.47 0.99
N ILE A 23 8.55 -4.89 -0.13
CA ILE A 23 8.03 -5.99 -0.96
C ILE A 23 8.87 -7.24 -0.71
N VAL A 24 8.22 -8.30 -0.22
CA VAL A 24 8.88 -9.56 0.12
C VAL A 24 8.91 -10.54 -1.05
N SER A 25 7.91 -10.50 -1.93
CA SER A 25 7.90 -11.29 -3.18
C SER A 25 7.17 -10.52 -4.29
N LEU A 26 7.63 -10.69 -5.53
CA LEU A 26 7.05 -10.07 -6.72
C LEU A 26 7.03 -11.09 -7.87
N ASP A 27 5.87 -11.19 -8.50
CA ASP A 27 5.67 -11.76 -9.83
C ASP A 27 5.04 -10.65 -10.71
N PRO A 28 5.83 -9.99 -11.58
CA PRO A 28 5.41 -8.79 -12.31
C PRO A 28 4.11 -8.97 -13.10
N GLY A 29 3.16 -8.07 -12.91
CA GLY A 29 1.84 -8.12 -13.54
C GLY A 29 0.87 -9.16 -12.97
N VAL A 30 1.32 -10.04 -12.06
CA VAL A 30 0.51 -11.15 -11.53
C VAL A 30 0.26 -11.01 -10.03
N LYS A 31 1.31 -10.85 -9.22
CA LYS A 31 1.21 -10.87 -7.76
C LYS A 31 2.35 -10.10 -7.09
N ALA A 32 2.04 -9.44 -5.97
CA ALA A 32 3.04 -8.99 -5.01
C ALA A 32 2.61 -9.32 -3.58
N VAL A 33 3.59 -9.47 -2.69
CA VAL A 33 3.38 -9.57 -1.24
C VAL A 33 4.21 -8.46 -0.60
N ALA A 34 3.54 -7.62 0.19
CA ALA A 34 4.14 -6.47 0.85
C ALA A 34 3.99 -6.54 2.36
N ILE A 35 4.81 -5.74 3.06
CA ILE A 35 4.71 -5.47 4.48
C ILE A 35 4.41 -3.98 4.65
N LYS A 36 3.41 -3.70 5.50
CA LYS A 36 3.14 -2.41 6.13
C LYS A 36 3.32 -2.58 7.62
N ASN A 37 4.28 -1.89 8.21
CA ASN A 37 4.49 -1.78 9.65
C ASN A 37 3.48 -0.80 10.20
N VAL A 38 2.76 -1.18 11.26
CA VAL A 38 1.79 -0.31 11.94
C VAL A 38 2.43 0.24 13.21
N THR A 39 2.45 1.57 13.36
CA THR A 39 3.01 2.22 14.54
C THR A 39 2.14 3.37 15.04
N ALA A 40 2.07 3.56 16.35
CA ALA A 40 1.32 4.67 16.96
C ALA A 40 1.82 6.06 16.50
N ASN A 41 3.04 6.15 15.93
CA ASN A 41 3.62 7.37 15.41
C ASN A 41 3.14 7.73 13.97
N GLU A 42 2.10 7.08 13.45
CA GLU A 42 1.53 7.44 12.15
C GLU A 42 0.49 8.56 12.28
N PRO A 43 0.44 9.50 11.31
CA PRO A 43 -0.35 10.73 11.44
C PRO A 43 -1.86 10.49 11.63
N PHE A 44 -2.40 9.41 11.04
CA PHE A 44 -3.83 9.11 11.15
C PHE A 44 -4.25 8.65 12.56
N PHE A 45 -3.35 8.17 13.40
CA PHE A 45 -3.69 7.73 14.76
C PHE A 45 -4.01 8.88 15.71
N GLN A 46 -3.57 10.11 15.39
CA GLN A 46 -3.94 11.32 16.15
C GLN A 46 -5.45 11.56 16.16
N ALA A 47 -6.14 11.14 15.09
CA ALA A 47 -7.56 11.39 14.89
C ALA A 47 -8.42 10.13 14.74
N HIS A 48 -7.81 8.93 14.67
CA HIS A 48 -8.54 7.68 14.46
C HIS A 48 -8.13 6.58 15.46
N PHE A 49 -8.53 6.66 16.73
CA PHE A 49 -9.24 7.75 17.41
C PHE A 49 -8.42 8.20 18.62
N PRO A 50 -8.60 9.43 19.15
CA PRO A 50 -7.92 9.86 20.37
C PRO A 50 -8.09 8.84 21.51
N GLY A 51 -6.98 8.41 22.11
CA GLY A 51 -6.96 7.39 23.17
C GLY A 51 -7.25 5.96 22.71
N ASN A 52 -7.41 5.72 21.41
CA ASN A 52 -7.88 4.46 20.87
C ASN A 52 -7.38 4.24 19.43
N HIS A 53 -6.11 3.87 19.29
CA HIS A 53 -5.45 3.73 17.99
C HIS A 53 -6.06 2.59 17.16
N VAL A 54 -6.74 2.93 16.06
CA VAL A 54 -7.29 1.98 15.09
C VAL A 54 -6.81 2.37 13.71
N MET A 55 -6.16 1.46 12.99
CA MET A 55 -5.79 1.77 11.62
C MET A 55 -7.08 1.91 10.78
N PRO A 56 -7.30 3.05 10.09
CA PRO A 56 -8.48 3.18 9.24
C PRO A 56 -8.52 2.04 8.21
N GLY A 57 -9.65 1.35 8.11
CA GLY A 57 -9.79 0.21 7.19
C GLY A 57 -9.51 0.61 5.73
N VAL A 58 -9.83 1.84 5.36
CA VAL A 58 -9.52 2.40 4.02
C VAL A 58 -8.01 2.48 3.76
N ILE A 59 -7.16 2.68 4.77
CA ILE A 59 -5.70 2.66 4.61
C ILE A 59 -5.20 1.23 4.41
N ILE A 60 -5.84 0.23 5.03
CA ILE A 60 -5.51 -1.19 4.75
C ILE A 60 -5.79 -1.51 3.28
N VAL A 61 -6.90 -1.01 2.76
CA VAL A 61 -7.30 -1.17 1.35
C VAL A 61 -6.33 -0.44 0.42
N GLU A 62 -5.97 0.79 0.77
CA GLU A 62 -5.01 1.58 0.01
C GLU A 62 -3.63 0.92 -0.03
N ALA A 63 -3.15 0.38 1.09
CA ALA A 63 -1.90 -0.39 1.12
C ALA A 63 -1.95 -1.65 0.22
N MET A 64 -3.11 -2.33 0.15
CA MET A 64 -3.32 -3.43 -0.80
C MET A 64 -3.33 -2.94 -2.25
N ALA A 65 -3.97 -1.80 -2.53
CA ALA A 65 -3.98 -1.19 -3.85
C ALA A 65 -2.57 -0.78 -4.30
N GLN A 66 -1.77 -0.17 -3.42
CA GLN A 66 -0.36 0.15 -3.68
C GLN A 66 0.50 -1.08 -3.94
N THR A 67 0.26 -2.17 -3.20
CA THR A 67 0.90 -3.47 -3.44
C THR A 67 0.58 -3.99 -4.85
N GLY A 68 -0.70 -3.91 -5.26
CA GLY A 68 -1.12 -4.29 -6.61
C GLY A 68 -0.54 -3.38 -7.69
N ALA A 69 -0.52 -2.07 -7.46
CA ALA A 69 0.09 -1.08 -8.35
C ALA A 69 1.58 -1.36 -8.54
N PHE A 70 2.30 -1.70 -7.47
CA PHE A 70 3.71 -2.10 -7.55
C PHE A 70 3.89 -3.33 -8.47
N ALA A 71 3.05 -4.36 -8.33
CA ALA A 71 3.09 -5.52 -9.23
C ALA A 71 2.84 -5.15 -10.70
N LEU A 72 1.82 -4.32 -10.96
CA LEU A 72 1.44 -3.90 -12.31
C LEU A 72 2.49 -3.03 -12.99
N LEU A 73 3.05 -2.06 -12.27
CA LEU A 73 4.02 -1.10 -12.79
C LEU A 73 5.44 -1.66 -12.86
N SER A 74 5.71 -2.79 -12.20
CA SER A 74 6.97 -3.54 -12.36
C SER A 74 7.06 -4.30 -13.69
N LEU A 75 5.96 -4.42 -14.44
CA LEU A 75 5.97 -4.99 -15.79
C LEU A 75 6.56 -3.97 -16.77
N GLU A 76 7.49 -4.39 -17.64
CA GLU A 76 8.19 -3.50 -18.59
C GLU A 76 7.22 -2.64 -19.41
N ALA A 77 6.14 -3.24 -19.91
CA ALA A 77 5.10 -2.58 -20.70
C ALA A 77 4.32 -1.48 -19.95
N ASN A 78 4.46 -1.40 -18.62
CA ASN A 78 3.76 -0.46 -17.75
C ASN A 78 4.69 0.53 -17.05
N LYS A 79 6.00 0.47 -17.28
CA LYS A 79 6.95 1.45 -16.74
C LYS A 79 6.54 2.88 -17.13
N GLY A 80 6.61 3.80 -16.17
CA GLY A 80 6.26 5.21 -16.36
C GLY A 80 4.76 5.53 -16.39
N LYS A 81 3.87 4.52 -16.30
CA LYS A 81 2.43 4.76 -16.21
C LYS A 81 2.01 5.03 -14.77
N THR A 82 0.83 5.63 -14.61
CA THR A 82 0.16 5.80 -13.32
C THR A 82 -0.98 4.79 -13.20
N ALA A 83 -0.98 4.01 -12.12
CA ALA A 83 -2.07 3.10 -11.80
C ALA A 83 -3.21 3.89 -11.13
N TYR A 84 -4.43 3.73 -11.63
CA TYR A 84 -5.65 4.27 -11.02
C TYR A 84 -6.51 3.14 -10.46
N PHE A 85 -7.08 3.36 -9.28
CA PHE A 85 -7.91 2.37 -8.62
C PHE A 85 -9.37 2.50 -9.03
N GLY A 86 -9.82 1.62 -9.94
CA GLY A 86 -11.14 1.74 -10.58
C GLY A 86 -12.34 1.28 -9.73
N GLY A 87 -12.11 0.54 -8.65
CA GLY A 87 -13.18 0.11 -7.74
C GLY A 87 -12.84 -1.17 -6.98
N ILE A 88 -13.65 -1.46 -5.95
CA ILE A 88 -13.49 -2.61 -5.07
C ILE A 88 -14.77 -3.43 -5.08
N LYS A 89 -14.65 -4.76 -5.17
CA LYS A 89 -15.78 -5.69 -5.04
C LYS A 89 -15.57 -6.59 -3.81
N LYS A 90 -16.65 -6.85 -3.07
CA LYS A 90 -16.71 -7.83 -1.95
C LYS A 90 -15.70 -7.57 -0.80
N MET A 91 -15.46 -6.31 -0.44
CA MET A 91 -14.59 -5.97 0.69
C MET A 91 -15.28 -6.22 2.03
N ARG A 92 -14.58 -6.85 2.99
CA ARG A 92 -15.03 -6.99 4.39
C ARG A 92 -13.84 -6.96 5.35
N PHE A 93 -13.95 -6.19 6.43
CA PHE A 93 -13.03 -6.25 7.57
C PHE A 93 -13.55 -7.27 8.59
N ARG A 94 -12.69 -8.18 9.06
CA ARG A 94 -13.08 -9.26 9.97
C ARG A 94 -12.76 -8.99 11.44
N LYS A 95 -11.74 -8.16 11.68
CA LYS A 95 -11.23 -7.83 13.01
C LYS A 95 -10.82 -6.36 13.02
N ARG A 96 -10.80 -5.82 14.24
CA ARG A 96 -10.29 -4.50 14.55
C ARG A 96 -8.77 -4.57 14.74
#